data_AF-A0A7K2DC04-F1
#
_entry.id   AF-A0A7K2DC04-F1
#
_cell.length_a   1.000
_cell.length_b   1.000
_cell.length_c   1.000
_cell.angle_alpha   90.00
_cell.angle_beta   90.00
_cell.angle_gamma   90.00
#
_symmetry.space_group_name_H-M   'P 1'
#
loop_
_entity.id
_entity.type
_entity.pdbx_description
1 polymer ?
#
loop_
_entity_poly.entity_id
_entity_poly.type
_entity_poly.pdbx_seq_one_letter_code
_entity_poly.pdbx_strand_id
1 'polypeptide(L)'
;SVAVVGSGPAGLAAAQQLTRAGHGVVVFERADRIGGLLRYGIPEFKMEKRHLDRRLAQMEAEGTEFRAGVDIGSDLTAEELQDSFDAVVLACGATAWRDLPIPGRELRGVYQAMEYLPLANRVQEGDLDSSPITAEGKRVVIIGGGDTGADCLGTAHRQRAASIRQFEIMPRPPDDRPDANPWPTWPMIYRVSSAHEEGGERDYAINTTEFIGDGDGNLAALATIRVEQSFQDGRMQFDPIPGTEEEMPAEMVLLAMGFVGPERGPLIEQFGVELDDRGNVARDENWATSVEGTYVCGDMGRGQSLIVWAIAEGRACAAAVDAYLMGSTDLPAVVTPASVPLA
;
A
#
# COMPACT_ATOMS: atom_id res chain seq x y z
N SER A 1 2.95 14.71 -25.39
CA SER A 1 3.59 13.61 -24.65
C SER A 1 3.13 13.66 -23.20
N VAL A 2 3.11 12.51 -22.51
CA VAL A 2 2.65 12.42 -21.11
C VAL A 2 3.71 11.72 -20.26
N ALA A 3 4.05 12.31 -19.12
CA ALA A 3 4.82 11.64 -18.08
C ALA A 3 3.88 11.00 -17.06
N VAL A 4 4.13 9.74 -16.69
CA VAL A 4 3.43 9.06 -15.60
C VAL A 4 4.45 8.74 -14.51
N VAL A 5 4.25 9.27 -13.31
CA VAL A 5 5.17 9.11 -12.18
C VAL A 5 4.62 8.04 -11.24
N GLY A 6 5.37 6.94 -11.11
CA GLY A 6 4.98 5.75 -10.35
C GLY A 6 4.41 4.65 -11.26
N SER A 7 4.95 3.44 -11.13
CA SER A 7 4.59 2.29 -11.95
C SER A 7 3.68 1.27 -11.25
N GLY A 8 2.93 1.71 -10.24
CA GLY A 8 1.87 0.89 -9.65
C GLY A 8 0.69 0.65 -10.61
N PRO A 9 -0.34 -0.11 -10.18
CA PRO A 9 -1.48 -0.44 -11.04
C PRO A 9 -2.17 0.76 -11.68
N ALA A 10 -2.27 1.89 -10.96
CA ALA A 10 -2.87 3.12 -11.47
C ALA A 10 -2.05 3.74 -12.59
N GLY A 11 -0.74 3.92 -12.38
CA GLY A 11 0.17 4.46 -13.39
C GLY A 11 0.24 3.58 -14.64
N LEU A 12 0.34 2.25 -14.47
CA LEU A 12 0.34 1.31 -15.59
C LEU A 12 -0.98 1.35 -16.39
N ALA A 13 -2.12 1.46 -15.69
CA ALA A 13 -3.42 1.54 -16.34
C ALA A 13 -3.61 2.86 -17.11
N ALA A 14 -3.15 3.98 -16.54
CA ALA A 14 -3.18 5.28 -17.18
C ALA A 14 -2.28 5.30 -18.42
N ALA A 15 -1.02 4.87 -18.25
CA ALA A 15 -0.02 4.83 -19.32
C ALA A 15 -0.47 4.00 -20.51
N GLN A 16 -1.07 2.84 -20.27
CA GLN A 16 -1.56 1.99 -21.35
C GLN A 16 -2.70 2.64 -22.14
N GLN A 17 -3.68 3.27 -21.47
CA GLN A 17 -4.79 3.91 -22.18
C GLN A 17 -4.30 5.08 -23.03
N LEU A 18 -3.42 5.92 -22.47
CA LEU A 18 -2.83 7.04 -23.19
C LEU A 18 -1.98 6.59 -24.38
N THR A 19 -1.17 5.54 -24.20
CA THR A 19 -0.36 4.94 -25.28
C THR A 19 -1.27 4.46 -26.42
N ARG A 20 -2.36 3.76 -26.09
CA ARG A 20 -3.33 3.25 -27.07
C ARG A 20 -4.14 4.35 -27.76
N ALA A 21 -4.32 5.50 -27.10
CA ALA A 21 -4.91 6.69 -27.72
C ALA A 21 -3.94 7.42 -28.67
N GLY A 22 -2.66 7.02 -28.71
CA GLY A 22 -1.65 7.56 -29.63
C GLY A 22 -0.70 8.57 -28.99
N HIS A 23 -0.76 8.77 -27.67
CA HIS A 23 0.17 9.66 -26.97
C HIS A 23 1.54 9.00 -26.81
N GLY A 24 2.61 9.79 -26.92
CA GLY A 24 3.93 9.39 -26.45
C GLY A 24 3.97 9.40 -24.92
N VAL A 25 4.10 8.23 -24.30
CA VAL A 25 4.03 8.06 -22.84
C VAL A 25 5.34 7.52 -22.28
N VAL A 26 5.85 8.18 -21.24
CA VAL A 26 7.00 7.72 -20.45
C VAL A 26 6.57 7.49 -19.01
N VAL A 27 6.80 6.30 -18.48
CA VAL A 27 6.55 5.95 -17.08
C VAL A 27 7.85 5.99 -16.31
N PHE A 28 7.90 6.84 -15.28
CA PHE A 28 9.04 6.96 -14.37
C PHE A 28 8.77 6.17 -13.09
N GLU A 29 9.75 5.37 -12.68
CA GLU A 29 9.69 4.57 -11.45
C GLU A 29 10.97 4.75 -10.66
N ARG A 30 10.82 5.06 -9.37
CA ARG A 30 11.95 5.23 -8.44
C ARG A 30 12.68 3.91 -8.20
N ALA A 31 11.94 2.82 -8.07
CA ALA A 31 12.55 1.51 -7.88
C ALA A 31 13.28 1.04 -9.14
N ASP A 32 14.20 0.09 -8.96
CA ASP A 32 14.99 -0.55 -10.02
C ASP A 32 14.15 -1.39 -11.00
N ARG A 33 12.86 -1.65 -10.71
CA ARG A 33 11.93 -2.35 -11.60
C ARG A 33 10.52 -1.79 -11.52
N ILE A 34 9.82 -1.91 -12.65
CA ILE A 34 8.44 -1.49 -12.86
C ILE A 34 7.44 -2.43 -12.16
N GLY A 35 6.38 -1.86 -11.56
CA GLY A 35 5.24 -2.60 -11.02
C GLY A 35 4.77 -2.18 -9.63
N GLY A 36 5.50 -1.28 -8.95
CA GLY A 36 5.18 -0.85 -7.59
C GLY A 36 4.96 -2.04 -6.64
N LEU A 37 3.89 -1.98 -5.82
CA LEU A 37 3.57 -3.04 -4.87
C LEU A 37 3.16 -4.37 -5.53
N LEU A 38 2.79 -4.42 -6.81
CA LEU A 38 2.58 -5.70 -7.51
C LEU A 38 3.89 -6.49 -7.59
N ARG A 39 5.03 -5.78 -7.72
CA ARG A 39 6.36 -6.35 -7.78
C ARG A 39 6.98 -6.54 -6.40
N TYR A 40 6.93 -5.50 -5.56
CA TYR A 40 7.68 -5.48 -4.30
C TYR A 40 6.84 -5.70 -3.03
N GLY A 41 5.52 -5.50 -3.08
CA GLY A 41 4.66 -5.68 -1.91
C GLY A 41 4.06 -7.09 -1.85
N ILE A 42 3.27 -7.44 -2.85
CA ILE A 42 2.49 -8.68 -2.89
C ILE A 42 3.44 -9.87 -3.04
N PRO A 43 3.38 -10.91 -2.19
CA PRO A 43 4.24 -12.08 -2.30
C PRO A 43 4.00 -12.95 -3.55
N GLU A 44 5.04 -13.67 -3.98
CA GLU A 44 4.98 -14.59 -5.13
C GLU A 44 3.90 -15.66 -4.99
N PHE A 45 3.66 -16.17 -3.78
CA PHE A 45 2.62 -17.18 -3.52
C PHE A 45 1.19 -16.66 -3.71
N LYS A 46 0.98 -15.33 -3.66
CA LYS A 46 -0.32 -14.69 -3.86
C LYS A 46 -0.47 -14.21 -5.31
N MET A 47 0.60 -13.67 -5.89
CA MET A 47 0.63 -13.21 -7.28
C MET A 47 2.02 -13.38 -7.89
N GLU A 48 2.13 -14.34 -8.81
CA GLU A 48 3.37 -14.63 -9.54
C GLU A 48 3.80 -13.47 -10.44
N LYS A 49 5.09 -13.09 -10.41
CA LYS A 49 5.58 -11.91 -11.17
C LYS A 49 5.55 -12.06 -12.67
N ARG A 50 5.53 -13.29 -13.19
CA ARG A 50 5.32 -13.59 -14.62
C ARG A 50 4.06 -12.94 -15.20
N HIS A 51 3.02 -12.72 -14.39
CA HIS A 51 1.80 -12.05 -14.83
C HIS A 51 1.99 -10.56 -15.04
N LEU A 52 2.76 -9.92 -14.15
CA LEU A 52 3.17 -8.53 -14.31
C LEU A 52 4.08 -8.39 -15.52
N ASP A 53 5.10 -9.22 -15.65
CA ASP A 53 6.09 -9.11 -16.75
C ASP A 53 5.45 -9.28 -18.12
N ARG A 54 4.50 -10.22 -18.25
CA ARG A 54 3.73 -10.36 -19.48
C ARG A 54 2.93 -9.10 -19.81
N ARG A 55 2.41 -8.39 -18.81
CA ARG A 55 1.67 -7.14 -19.02
C ARG A 55 2.60 -5.99 -19.39
N LEU A 56 3.76 -5.91 -18.77
CA LEU A 56 4.78 -4.90 -19.08
C LEU A 56 5.31 -5.07 -20.50
N ALA A 57 5.68 -6.28 -20.90
CA ALA A 57 6.13 -6.59 -22.25
C ALA A 57 5.07 -6.23 -23.31
N GLN A 58 3.78 -6.43 -22.98
CA GLN A 58 2.69 -5.98 -23.84
C GLN A 58 2.66 -4.45 -23.97
N MET A 59 2.81 -3.70 -22.88
CA MET A 59 2.78 -2.24 -22.88
C MET A 59 3.99 -1.65 -23.64
N GLU A 60 5.17 -2.22 -23.47
CA GLU A 60 6.37 -1.85 -24.24
C GLU A 60 6.15 -2.05 -25.74
N ALA A 61 5.58 -3.20 -26.13
CA ALA A 61 5.24 -3.48 -27.53
C ALA A 61 4.13 -2.55 -28.08
N GLU A 62 3.27 -2.02 -27.21
CA GLU A 62 2.27 -0.99 -27.55
C GLU A 62 2.90 0.41 -27.69
N GLY A 63 4.12 0.63 -27.18
CA GLY A 63 4.87 1.88 -27.32
C GLY A 63 5.09 2.66 -26.02
N THR A 64 4.69 2.11 -24.87
CA THR A 64 4.99 2.74 -23.56
C THR A 64 6.48 2.64 -23.27
N GLU A 65 7.13 3.76 -22.96
CA GLU A 65 8.52 3.78 -22.49
C GLU A 65 8.57 3.67 -20.97
N PHE A 66 9.41 2.79 -20.44
CA PHE A 66 9.63 2.65 -18.99
C PHE A 66 11.03 3.14 -18.61
N ARG A 67 11.10 3.97 -17.56
CA ARG A 67 12.34 4.45 -16.95
C ARG A 67 12.35 4.12 -15.47
N ALA A 68 12.95 2.99 -15.13
CA ALA A 68 13.17 2.55 -13.75
C ALA A 68 14.43 3.20 -13.16
N GLY A 69 14.52 3.25 -11.83
CA GLY A 69 15.63 3.85 -11.09
C GLY A 69 15.69 5.37 -11.20
N VAL A 70 14.57 6.04 -11.46
CA VAL A 70 14.49 7.50 -11.58
C VAL A 70 13.51 8.05 -10.55
N ASP A 71 14.03 8.78 -9.57
CA ASP A 71 13.23 9.43 -8.53
C ASP A 71 12.87 10.87 -8.92
N ILE A 72 11.59 11.13 -9.18
CA ILE A 72 11.10 12.48 -9.49
C ILE A 72 11.04 13.30 -8.20
N GLY A 73 11.59 14.51 -8.25
CA GLY A 73 11.88 15.36 -7.10
C GLY A 73 13.33 15.25 -6.61
N SER A 74 14.10 14.27 -7.09
CA SER A 74 15.52 14.12 -6.74
C SER A 74 16.41 14.02 -7.97
N ASP A 75 16.26 12.98 -8.79
CA ASP A 75 17.06 12.76 -10.00
C ASP A 75 16.62 13.66 -11.16
N LEU A 76 15.30 13.91 -11.25
CA LEU A 76 14.68 14.88 -12.14
C LEU A 76 13.73 15.75 -11.31
N THR A 77 13.76 17.06 -11.50
CA THR A 77 12.88 17.98 -10.79
C THR A 77 11.46 17.97 -11.37
N ALA A 78 10.50 18.41 -10.56
CA ALA A 78 9.13 18.59 -11.06
C ALA A 78 9.06 19.57 -12.24
N GLU A 79 9.83 20.67 -12.17
CA GLU A 79 9.94 21.69 -13.22
C GLU A 79 10.46 21.10 -14.53
N GLU A 80 11.56 20.35 -14.51
CA GLU A 80 12.08 19.69 -15.72
C GLU A 80 11.07 18.72 -16.34
N LEU A 81 10.27 18.05 -15.51
CA LEU A 81 9.23 17.15 -16.00
C LEU A 81 8.06 17.93 -16.63
N GLN A 82 7.64 19.04 -16.03
CA GLN A 82 6.59 19.90 -16.57
C GLN A 82 7.01 20.60 -17.88
N ASP A 83 8.29 20.98 -18.00
CA ASP A 83 8.82 21.58 -19.22
C ASP A 83 8.97 20.58 -20.37
N SER A 84 9.15 19.30 -20.05
CA SER A 84 9.42 18.24 -21.04
C SER A 84 8.17 17.52 -21.56
N PHE A 85 7.04 17.67 -20.89
CA PHE A 85 5.81 16.92 -21.17
C PHE A 85 4.58 17.82 -21.14
N ASP A 86 3.64 17.58 -22.05
CA ASP A 86 2.40 18.37 -22.14
C ASP A 86 1.43 18.09 -20.98
N ALA A 87 1.58 16.94 -20.31
CA ALA A 87 0.84 16.59 -19.11
C ALA A 87 1.63 15.61 -18.20
N VAL A 88 1.33 15.65 -16.90
CA VAL A 88 1.91 14.77 -15.88
C VAL A 88 0.82 14.04 -15.11
N VAL A 89 0.96 12.74 -14.91
CA VAL A 89 0.10 11.92 -14.04
C VAL A 89 0.90 11.44 -12.83
N LEU A 90 0.48 11.83 -11.63
CA LEU A 90 1.03 11.37 -10.37
C LEU A 90 0.30 10.10 -9.92
N ALA A 91 1.05 9.01 -9.76
CA ALA A 91 0.54 7.67 -9.41
C ALA A 91 1.49 6.94 -8.43
N CYS A 92 2.15 7.68 -7.54
CA CYS A 92 3.19 7.18 -6.62
C CYS A 92 2.63 6.31 -5.46
N GLY A 93 1.31 6.25 -5.31
CA GLY A 93 0.63 5.50 -4.26
C GLY A 93 0.68 6.17 -2.88
N ALA A 94 0.16 5.47 -1.87
CA ALA A 94 0.18 5.91 -0.48
C ALA A 94 1.36 5.26 0.27
N THR A 95 2.58 5.75 0.09
CA THR A 95 3.81 5.12 0.62
C THR A 95 4.11 5.47 2.08
N ALA A 96 3.42 6.45 2.68
CA ALA A 96 3.60 6.79 4.09
C ALA A 96 2.91 5.75 4.99
N TRP A 97 3.67 4.78 5.50
CA TRP A 97 3.16 3.78 6.43
C TRP A 97 2.78 4.38 7.79
N ARG A 98 1.78 3.77 8.44
CA ARG A 98 1.41 4.09 9.81
C ARG A 98 2.43 3.48 10.77
N ASP A 99 2.97 4.31 11.65
CA ASP A 99 3.90 3.88 12.69
C ASP A 99 3.20 3.65 14.04
N LEU A 100 3.89 2.95 14.95
CA LEU A 100 3.46 2.71 16.33
C LEU A 100 4.51 3.24 17.31
N PRO A 101 4.52 4.55 17.61
CA PRO A 101 5.57 5.20 18.40
C PRO A 101 5.36 4.99 19.90
N ILE A 102 5.44 3.73 20.33
CA ILE A 102 5.39 3.32 21.75
C ILE A 102 6.81 3.00 22.25
N PRO A 103 7.05 2.90 23.57
CA PRO A 103 8.37 2.59 24.10
C PRO A 103 8.98 1.32 23.48
N GLY A 104 10.28 1.37 23.14
CA GLY A 104 11.02 0.27 22.52
C GLY A 104 10.81 0.12 21.00
N ARG A 105 10.12 1.07 20.34
CA ARG A 105 9.90 1.07 18.88
C ARG A 105 11.20 0.97 18.07
N GLU A 106 12.30 1.46 18.61
CA GLU A 106 13.65 1.47 18.02
C GLU A 106 14.42 0.15 18.13
N LEU A 107 13.90 -0.83 18.87
CA LEU A 107 14.57 -2.13 19.07
C LEU A 107 14.75 -2.90 17.76
N ARG A 108 15.91 -3.55 17.62
CA ARG A 108 16.14 -4.48 16.51
C ARG A 108 15.16 -5.65 16.63
N GLY A 109 14.37 -5.89 15.60
CA GLY A 109 13.27 -6.85 15.63
C GLY A 109 11.92 -6.22 15.37
N VAL A 110 11.76 -4.89 15.52
CA VAL A 110 10.52 -4.17 15.21
C VAL A 110 10.65 -3.51 13.83
N TYR A 111 9.97 -4.07 12.83
CA TYR A 111 10.04 -3.63 11.44
C TYR A 111 8.67 -3.22 10.90
N GLN A 112 8.65 -2.25 9.99
CA GLN A 112 7.51 -2.03 9.12
C GLN A 112 7.37 -3.22 8.16
N ALA A 113 6.13 -3.61 7.84
CA ALA A 113 5.88 -4.70 6.89
C ALA A 113 6.55 -4.46 5.53
N MET A 114 6.63 -3.19 5.11
CA MET A 114 7.28 -2.80 3.87
C MET A 114 8.82 -2.75 3.93
N GLU A 115 9.44 -2.91 5.10
CA GLU A 115 10.87 -3.23 5.20
C GLU A 115 11.12 -4.73 4.97
N TYR A 116 10.14 -5.57 5.29
CA TYR A 116 10.24 -7.03 5.25
C TYR A 116 9.84 -7.65 3.90
N LEU A 117 8.65 -7.32 3.39
CA LEU A 117 8.05 -7.96 2.21
C LEU A 117 8.89 -7.76 0.93
N PRO A 118 9.42 -6.57 0.61
CA PRO A 118 10.23 -6.38 -0.60
C PRO A 118 11.49 -7.25 -0.63
N LEU A 119 12.14 -7.45 0.53
CA LEU A 119 13.34 -8.30 0.61
C LEU A 119 13.00 -9.76 0.31
N ALA A 120 11.87 -10.25 0.82
CA ALA A 120 11.41 -11.61 0.52
C ALA A 120 11.07 -11.78 -0.97
N ASN A 121 10.41 -10.79 -1.58
CA ASN A 121 10.13 -10.81 -3.03
C ASN A 121 11.40 -10.80 -3.87
N ARG A 122 12.41 -10.01 -3.48
CA ARG A 122 13.73 -9.99 -4.13
C ARG A 122 14.42 -11.34 -4.08
N VAL A 123 14.30 -12.09 -2.98
CA VAL A 123 14.84 -13.46 -2.90
C VAL A 123 14.13 -14.39 -3.88
N GLN A 124 12.79 -14.31 -3.98
CA GLN A 124 12.03 -15.17 -4.91
C GLN A 124 12.35 -14.88 -6.38
N GLU A 125 12.61 -13.61 -6.70
CA GLU A 125 12.99 -13.17 -8.05
C GLU A 125 14.49 -13.36 -8.36
N GLY A 126 15.27 -13.89 -7.41
CA GLY A 126 16.70 -14.17 -7.59
C GLY A 126 17.63 -12.97 -7.48
N ASP A 127 17.15 -11.85 -6.94
CA ASP A 127 17.95 -10.63 -6.73
C ASP A 127 18.86 -10.75 -5.50
N LEU A 128 18.46 -11.59 -4.55
CA LEU A 128 19.16 -11.85 -3.29
C LEU A 128 19.20 -13.36 -3.02
N ASP A 129 20.32 -13.87 -2.54
CA ASP A 129 20.41 -15.26 -2.07
C ASP A 129 19.56 -15.50 -0.81
N SER A 130 19.46 -14.48 0.06
CA SER A 130 18.69 -14.53 1.30
C SER A 130 18.25 -13.13 1.75
N SER A 131 17.17 -13.07 2.53
CA SER A 131 16.67 -11.81 3.08
C SER A 131 17.46 -11.45 4.35
N PRO A 132 17.99 -10.21 4.48
CA PRO A 132 18.66 -9.77 5.71
C PRO A 132 17.69 -9.63 6.89
N ILE A 133 16.39 -9.51 6.62
CA ILE A 133 15.32 -9.55 7.62
C ILE A 133 14.60 -10.88 7.46
N THR A 134 14.89 -11.83 8.36
CA THR A 134 14.32 -13.19 8.34
C THR A 134 13.51 -13.48 9.60
N ALA A 135 12.40 -14.19 9.40
CA ALA A 135 11.55 -14.77 10.43
C ALA A 135 11.99 -16.18 10.87
N GLU A 136 13.00 -16.78 10.23
CA GLU A 136 13.44 -18.16 10.49
C GLU A 136 13.72 -18.39 11.98
N GLY A 137 13.02 -19.38 12.56
CA GLY A 137 13.17 -19.77 13.96
C GLY A 137 12.68 -18.74 15.00
N LYS A 138 12.09 -17.61 14.58
CA LYS A 138 11.63 -16.55 15.49
C LYS A 138 10.16 -16.71 15.88
N ARG A 139 9.79 -16.21 17.06
CA ARG A 139 8.40 -15.93 17.43
C ARG A 139 8.03 -14.56 16.87
N VAL A 140 7.14 -14.56 15.88
CA VAL A 140 6.76 -13.37 15.11
C VAL A 140 5.40 -12.86 15.58
N VAL A 141 5.30 -11.56 15.82
CA VAL A 141 4.03 -10.86 16.03
C VAL A 141 3.77 -9.90 14.87
N ILE A 142 2.61 -10.01 14.23
CA ILE A 142 2.18 -9.14 13.14
C ILE A 142 1.09 -8.23 13.69
N ILE A 143 1.30 -6.92 13.67
CA ILE A 143 0.30 -5.95 14.16
C ILE A 143 -0.48 -5.40 12.95
N GLY A 144 -1.73 -5.83 12.82
CA GLY A 144 -2.66 -5.46 11.74
C GLY A 144 -3.24 -6.66 11.01
N GLY A 145 -4.58 -6.73 10.91
CA GLY A 145 -5.34 -7.83 10.33
C GLY A 145 -5.69 -7.72 8.85
N GLY A 146 -5.12 -6.73 8.14
CA GLY A 146 -5.37 -6.50 6.71
C GLY A 146 -4.57 -7.41 5.76
N ASP A 147 -4.68 -7.15 4.45
CA ASP A 147 -3.98 -7.93 3.41
C ASP A 147 -2.46 -7.94 3.58
N THR A 148 -1.87 -6.80 3.95
CA THR A 148 -0.43 -6.69 4.25
C THR A 148 -0.02 -7.60 5.41
N GLY A 149 -0.86 -7.73 6.43
CA GLY A 149 -0.62 -8.64 7.56
C GLY A 149 -0.69 -10.11 7.13
N ALA A 150 -1.65 -10.46 6.27
CA ALA A 150 -1.75 -11.79 5.67
C ALA A 150 -0.54 -12.12 4.77
N ASP A 151 0.01 -11.12 4.07
CA ASP A 151 1.22 -11.29 3.26
C ASP A 151 2.46 -11.51 4.14
N CYS A 152 2.57 -10.78 5.25
CA CYS A 152 3.60 -11.02 6.26
C CYS A 152 3.49 -12.43 6.85
N LEU A 153 2.27 -12.88 7.17
CA LEU A 153 1.99 -14.21 7.70
C LEU A 153 2.47 -15.31 6.74
N GLY A 154 2.02 -15.27 5.48
CA GLY A 154 2.41 -16.27 4.48
C GLY A 154 3.91 -16.26 4.17
N THR A 155 4.55 -15.09 4.24
CA THR A 155 6.02 -14.97 4.07
C THR A 155 6.78 -15.56 5.26
N ALA A 156 6.35 -15.28 6.48
CA ALA A 156 6.96 -15.81 7.70
C ALA A 156 6.80 -17.34 7.82
N HIS A 157 5.66 -17.90 7.38
CA HIS A 157 5.47 -19.35 7.24
C HIS A 157 6.54 -19.98 6.33
N ARG A 158 6.76 -19.40 5.15
CA ARG A 158 7.74 -19.87 4.16
C ARG A 158 9.18 -19.74 4.66
N GLN A 159 9.44 -18.74 5.51
CA GLN A 159 10.72 -18.57 6.20
C GLN A 159 10.88 -19.45 7.44
N ARG A 160 9.88 -20.27 7.79
CA ARG A 160 9.91 -21.20 8.94
C ARG A 160 10.05 -20.49 10.29
N ALA A 161 9.21 -19.49 10.52
CA ALA A 161 9.02 -18.93 11.86
C ALA A 161 8.67 -20.03 12.89
N ALA A 162 9.17 -19.89 14.12
CA ALA A 162 8.89 -20.83 15.20
C ALA A 162 7.42 -20.75 15.65
N SER A 163 6.87 -19.54 15.68
CA SER A 163 5.43 -19.28 15.85
C SER A 163 5.08 -17.93 15.27
N ILE A 164 3.80 -17.74 14.91
CA ILE A 164 3.31 -16.48 14.38
C ILE A 164 1.98 -16.15 15.07
N ARG A 165 1.88 -14.93 15.60
CA ARG A 165 0.65 -14.34 16.14
C ARG A 165 0.32 -13.08 15.36
N GLN A 166 -0.94 -12.91 14.99
CA GLN A 166 -1.42 -11.70 14.34
C GLN A 166 -2.41 -10.98 15.25
N PHE A 167 -2.11 -9.72 15.55
CA PHE A 167 -2.90 -8.88 16.44
C PHE A 167 -3.81 -7.95 15.65
N GLU A 168 -5.03 -7.82 16.15
CA GLU A 168 -6.01 -6.86 15.67
C GLU A 168 -6.63 -6.13 16.88
N ILE A 169 -6.62 -4.79 16.80
CA ILE A 169 -7.17 -3.95 17.88
C ILE A 169 -8.70 -4.03 17.91
N MET A 170 -9.32 -4.30 16.77
CA MET A 170 -10.75 -4.52 16.64
C MET A 170 -11.20 -5.84 17.28
N PRO A 171 -12.45 -5.94 17.75
CA PRO A 171 -13.04 -7.22 18.11
C PRO A 171 -13.10 -8.17 16.90
N ARG A 172 -13.12 -9.48 17.17
CA ARG A 172 -13.26 -10.49 16.12
C ARG A 172 -14.55 -10.24 15.33
N PRO A 173 -14.48 -10.08 13.99
CA PRO A 173 -15.68 -9.96 13.16
C PRO A 173 -16.56 -11.22 13.25
N PRO A 174 -17.87 -11.13 12.96
CA PRO A 174 -18.77 -12.28 12.95
C PRO A 174 -18.44 -13.25 11.80
N ASP A 175 -18.79 -14.53 11.95
CA ASP A 175 -18.55 -15.54 10.90
C ASP A 175 -19.46 -15.32 9.69
N ASP A 176 -20.70 -14.90 9.93
CA ASP A 176 -21.69 -14.60 8.89
C ASP A 176 -21.94 -13.09 8.74
N ARG A 177 -22.37 -12.69 7.55
CA ARG A 177 -22.73 -11.29 7.27
C ARG A 177 -23.94 -10.89 8.14
N PRO A 178 -23.84 -9.81 8.94
CA PRO A 178 -24.96 -9.35 9.76
C PRO A 178 -26.02 -8.67 8.89
N ASP A 179 -27.28 -8.71 9.35
CA ASP A 179 -28.42 -8.07 8.65
C ASP A 179 -28.21 -6.57 8.43
N ALA A 180 -27.46 -5.92 9.33
CA ALA A 180 -27.11 -4.49 9.24
C ALA A 180 -26.05 -4.18 8.17
N ASN A 181 -25.46 -5.18 7.51
CA ASN A 181 -24.47 -5.04 6.44
C ASN A 181 -24.90 -5.83 5.19
N PRO A 182 -26.03 -5.48 4.55
CA PRO A 182 -26.60 -6.28 3.47
C PRO A 182 -25.78 -6.20 2.18
N TRP A 183 -25.89 -7.22 1.32
CA TRP A 183 -25.39 -7.12 -0.05
C TRP A 183 -26.07 -5.95 -0.79
N PRO A 184 -25.36 -5.13 -1.58
CA PRO A 184 -23.97 -5.29 -2.08
C PRO A 184 -22.87 -4.55 -1.29
N THR A 185 -23.12 -4.12 -0.04
CA THR A 185 -22.09 -3.45 0.78
C THR A 185 -20.90 -4.36 1.09
N TRP A 186 -19.76 -3.79 1.48
CA TRP A 186 -18.56 -4.56 1.81
C TRP A 186 -18.83 -5.49 3.02
N PRO A 187 -18.60 -6.82 2.90
CA PRO A 187 -18.93 -7.73 3.98
C PRO A 187 -17.99 -7.58 5.18
N MET A 188 -18.56 -7.22 6.33
CA MET A 188 -17.92 -7.18 7.65
C MET A 188 -18.01 -8.55 8.31
N ILE A 189 -17.18 -9.48 7.82
CA ILE A 189 -17.13 -10.88 8.28
C ILE A 189 -15.71 -11.30 8.64
N TYR A 190 -15.59 -12.39 9.39
CA TYR A 190 -14.32 -13.03 9.71
C TYR A 190 -13.74 -13.64 8.44
N ARG A 191 -12.75 -12.97 7.87
CA ARG A 191 -12.08 -13.44 6.64
C ARG A 191 -10.88 -14.30 6.99
N VAL A 192 -10.75 -15.39 6.24
CA VAL A 192 -9.61 -16.30 6.26
C VAL A 192 -8.99 -16.26 4.88
N SER A 193 -7.69 -15.99 4.80
CA SER A 193 -6.90 -16.08 3.57
C SER A 193 -6.13 -17.39 3.56
N SER A 194 -5.57 -17.78 2.41
CA SER A 194 -4.73 -18.98 2.31
C SER A 194 -3.59 -19.02 3.34
N ALA A 195 -2.95 -17.88 3.61
CA ALA A 195 -1.91 -17.78 4.64
C ALA A 195 -2.41 -18.08 6.05
N HIS A 196 -3.68 -17.77 6.35
CA HIS A 196 -4.30 -18.12 7.63
C HIS A 196 -4.65 -19.62 7.70
N GLU A 197 -5.02 -20.24 6.57
CA GLU A 197 -5.26 -21.68 6.49
C GLU A 197 -3.97 -22.49 6.69
N GLU A 198 -2.81 -21.93 6.33
CA GLU A 198 -1.48 -22.50 6.59
C GLU A 198 -1.11 -22.47 8.08
N GLY A 199 -1.79 -21.67 8.90
CA GLY A 199 -1.63 -21.60 10.36
C GLY A 199 -1.34 -20.20 10.88
N GLY A 200 -0.90 -20.13 12.14
CA GLY A 200 -0.75 -18.89 12.89
C GLY A 200 -1.97 -18.61 13.77
N GLU A 201 -1.73 -17.95 14.89
CA GLU A 201 -2.78 -17.58 15.84
C GLU A 201 -3.22 -16.14 15.56
N ARG A 202 -4.52 -15.88 15.67
CA ARG A 202 -5.08 -14.53 15.51
C ARG A 202 -5.66 -14.10 16.84
N ASP A 203 -5.22 -12.93 17.30
CA ASP A 203 -5.66 -12.37 18.55
C ASP A 203 -6.34 -11.01 18.33
N TYR A 204 -7.47 -10.83 18.99
CA TYR A 204 -8.40 -9.72 18.76
C TYR A 204 -8.60 -8.92 20.03
N ALA A 205 -9.08 -7.69 19.88
CA ALA A 205 -9.33 -6.80 21.00
C ALA A 205 -8.07 -6.68 21.89
N ILE A 206 -6.90 -6.58 21.24
CA ILE A 206 -5.59 -6.54 21.88
C ILE A 206 -4.83 -5.30 21.41
N ASN A 207 -4.20 -4.62 22.36
CA ASN A 207 -3.36 -3.46 22.10
C ASN A 207 -1.94 -3.72 22.61
N THR A 208 -0.93 -3.26 21.88
CA THR A 208 0.48 -3.30 22.30
C THR A 208 0.82 -1.98 22.98
N THR A 209 1.36 -2.05 24.19
CA THR A 209 1.70 -0.85 25.00
C THR A 209 3.19 -0.57 25.05
N GLU A 210 4.03 -1.59 24.90
CA GLU A 210 5.50 -1.46 24.95
C GLU A 210 6.18 -2.62 24.19
N PHE A 211 7.30 -2.34 23.54
CA PHE A 211 8.24 -3.33 23.04
C PHE A 211 9.39 -3.50 24.04
N ILE A 212 9.58 -4.71 24.54
CA ILE A 212 10.53 -5.00 25.62
C ILE A 212 11.81 -5.60 25.02
N GLY A 213 12.95 -5.02 25.38
CA GLY A 213 14.27 -5.44 24.89
C GLY A 213 14.96 -6.48 25.76
N ASP A 214 15.93 -7.19 25.18
CA ASP A 214 16.81 -8.16 25.86
C ASP A 214 17.95 -7.51 26.67
N GLY A 215 18.10 -6.19 26.60
CA GLY A 215 19.20 -5.43 27.19
C GLY A 215 20.39 -5.17 26.24
N ASP A 216 20.47 -5.88 25.11
CA ASP A 216 21.47 -5.70 24.05
C ASP A 216 20.92 -4.92 22.84
N GLY A 217 19.69 -4.43 22.96
CA GLY A 217 18.99 -3.65 21.94
C GLY A 217 18.20 -4.48 20.92
N ASN A 218 17.94 -5.76 21.21
CA ASN A 218 17.02 -6.58 20.41
C ASN A 218 15.68 -6.75 21.13
N LEU A 219 14.62 -6.95 20.35
CA LEU A 219 13.29 -7.29 20.86
C LEU A 219 13.32 -8.67 21.53
N ALA A 220 12.75 -8.75 22.73
CA ALA A 220 12.56 -10.00 23.48
C ALA A 220 11.08 -10.32 23.73
N ALA A 221 10.24 -9.30 23.92
CA ALA A 221 8.82 -9.45 24.21
C ALA A 221 7.99 -8.20 23.86
N LEU A 222 6.67 -8.32 23.95
CA LEU A 222 5.71 -7.20 23.90
C LEU A 222 4.93 -7.15 25.20
N ALA A 223 4.68 -5.95 25.73
CA ALA A 223 3.60 -5.74 26.69
C ALA A 223 2.30 -5.50 25.93
N THR A 224 1.24 -6.21 26.33
CA THR A 224 -0.07 -6.15 25.70
C THR A 224 -1.17 -5.98 26.74
N ILE A 225 -2.32 -5.47 26.31
CA ILE A 225 -3.52 -5.32 27.15
C ILE A 225 -4.76 -5.56 26.29
N ARG A 226 -5.83 -6.11 26.88
CA ARG A 226 -7.12 -6.22 26.20
C ARG A 226 -7.81 -4.87 26.14
N VAL A 227 -8.57 -4.65 25.08
CA VAL A 227 -9.33 -3.41 24.86
C VAL A 227 -10.78 -3.71 24.56
N GLU A 228 -11.68 -2.82 24.96
CA GLU A 228 -13.07 -2.81 24.50
C GLU A 228 -13.32 -1.62 23.57
N GLN A 229 -14.18 -1.81 22.59
CA GLN A 229 -14.56 -0.75 21.66
C GLN A 229 -15.66 0.11 22.29
N SER A 230 -15.43 1.42 22.35
CA SER A 230 -16.44 2.40 22.75
C SER A 230 -16.56 3.51 21.70
N PHE A 231 -17.65 4.28 21.78
CA PHE A 231 -17.86 5.47 20.95
C PHE A 231 -17.97 6.70 21.86
N GLN A 232 -17.05 7.64 21.72
CA GLN A 232 -17.08 8.94 22.40
C GLN A 232 -17.09 10.05 21.35
N ASP A 233 -18.05 10.97 21.45
CA ASP A 233 -18.23 12.09 20.51
C ASP A 233 -18.25 11.70 19.01
N GLY A 234 -18.86 10.55 18.71
CA GLY A 234 -18.94 10.01 17.34
C GLY A 234 -17.63 9.44 16.81
N ARG A 235 -16.58 9.35 17.65
CA ARG A 235 -15.30 8.72 17.33
C ARG A 235 -15.18 7.39 18.06
N MET A 236 -14.63 6.41 17.36
CA MET A 236 -14.32 5.10 17.92
C MET A 236 -13.08 5.22 18.83
N GLN A 237 -13.17 4.64 20.02
CA GLN A 237 -12.08 4.55 20.99
C GLN A 237 -11.89 3.10 21.44
N PHE A 238 -10.67 2.78 21.85
CA PHE A 238 -10.31 1.49 22.41
C PHE A 238 -9.91 1.70 23.87
N ASP A 239 -10.79 1.31 24.78
CA ASP A 239 -10.60 1.48 26.21
C ASP A 239 -9.89 0.25 26.79
N PRO A 240 -8.74 0.40 27.48
CA PRO A 240 -8.03 -0.73 28.07
C PRO A 240 -8.84 -1.39 29.19
N ILE A 241 -8.77 -2.72 29.28
CA ILE A 241 -9.42 -3.53 30.32
C ILE A 241 -8.37 -3.85 31.40
N PRO A 242 -8.41 -3.22 32.59
CA PRO A 242 -7.39 -3.44 33.62
C PRO A 242 -7.34 -4.88 34.11
N GLY A 243 -6.15 -5.38 34.43
CA GLY A 243 -5.93 -6.77 34.88
C GLY A 243 -5.82 -7.78 33.74
N THR A 244 -5.74 -7.31 32.49
CA THR A 244 -5.53 -8.14 31.29
C THR A 244 -4.15 -7.92 30.66
N GLU A 245 -3.25 -7.27 31.40
CA GLU A 245 -1.88 -7.03 30.98
C GLU A 245 -1.12 -8.36 30.84
N GLU A 246 -0.47 -8.57 29.70
CA GLU A 246 0.31 -9.77 29.42
C GLU A 246 1.64 -9.39 28.74
N GLU A 247 2.73 -9.98 29.21
CA GLU A 247 4.01 -9.97 28.53
C GLU A 247 4.11 -11.19 27.60
N MET A 248 4.35 -10.93 26.32
CA MET A 248 4.38 -11.96 25.28
C MET A 248 5.75 -12.05 24.61
N PRO A 249 6.47 -13.18 24.73
CA PRO A 249 7.79 -13.35 24.11
C PRO A 249 7.74 -13.28 22.58
N ALA A 250 8.57 -12.43 21.97
CA ALA A 250 8.72 -12.30 20.52
C ALA A 250 10.12 -11.78 20.14
N GLU A 251 10.71 -12.31 19.07
CA GLU A 251 11.97 -11.81 18.50
C GLU A 251 11.75 -10.98 17.23
N MET A 252 10.51 -10.88 16.76
CA MET A 252 10.17 -10.10 15.58
C MET A 252 8.76 -9.54 15.65
N VAL A 253 8.62 -8.25 15.34
CA VAL A 253 7.36 -7.55 15.12
C VAL A 253 7.32 -7.01 13.71
N LEU A 254 6.19 -7.23 13.02
CA LEU A 254 5.90 -6.68 11.70
C LEU A 254 4.70 -5.74 11.79
N LEU A 255 4.92 -4.44 11.62
CA LEU A 255 3.88 -3.42 11.64
C LEU A 255 3.18 -3.39 10.28
N ALA A 256 1.94 -3.89 10.24
CA ALA A 256 1.08 -3.98 9.05
C ALA A 256 -0.19 -3.12 9.23
N MET A 257 -0.02 -1.90 9.74
CA MET A 257 -1.12 -1.02 10.21
C MET A 257 -1.71 -0.10 9.12
N GLY A 258 -1.31 -0.33 7.87
CA GLY A 258 -1.74 0.44 6.69
C GLY A 258 -0.94 1.72 6.47
N PHE A 259 -1.43 2.55 5.55
CA PHE A 259 -0.79 3.77 5.09
C PHE A 259 -1.68 4.99 5.32
N VAL A 260 -1.06 6.16 5.52
CA VAL A 260 -1.74 7.43 5.83
C VAL A 260 -1.79 8.41 4.65
N GLY A 261 -1.22 8.03 3.50
CA GLY A 261 -1.19 8.87 2.30
C GLY A 261 0.13 8.70 1.55
N PRO A 262 0.38 9.52 0.51
CA PRO A 262 1.70 9.57 -0.13
C PRO A 262 2.75 10.08 0.85
N GLU A 263 4.00 9.65 0.68
CA GLU A 263 5.12 10.23 1.43
C GLU A 263 5.19 11.74 1.20
N ARG A 264 5.46 12.48 2.27
CA ARG A 264 5.86 13.88 2.15
C ARG A 264 7.30 13.90 1.67
N GLY A 265 7.62 14.77 0.73
CA GLY A 265 8.96 14.84 0.20
C GLY A 265 9.08 15.72 -1.03
N PRO A 266 10.26 15.71 -1.66
CA PRO A 266 10.63 16.63 -2.72
C PRO A 266 9.65 16.66 -3.88
N LEU A 267 9.07 15.52 -4.28
CA LEU A 267 8.07 15.45 -5.34
C LEU A 267 6.86 16.35 -5.05
N ILE A 268 6.20 16.14 -3.90
CA ILE A 268 4.99 16.90 -3.54
C ILE A 268 5.34 18.38 -3.33
N GLU A 269 6.46 18.66 -2.67
CA GLU A 269 6.92 20.03 -2.38
C GLU A 269 7.26 20.80 -3.66
N GLN A 270 7.95 20.18 -4.62
CA GLN A 270 8.35 20.82 -5.87
C GLN A 270 7.18 21.02 -6.84
N PHE A 271 6.29 20.03 -6.97
CA PHE A 271 5.06 20.24 -7.75
C PHE A 271 4.15 21.30 -7.11
N GLY A 272 4.17 21.44 -5.78
CA GLY A 272 3.33 22.40 -5.07
C GLY A 272 1.84 22.04 -5.08
N VAL A 273 1.53 20.73 -5.17
CA VAL A 273 0.14 20.25 -5.17
C VAL A 273 -0.52 20.38 -3.81
N GLU A 274 -1.78 20.79 -3.80
CA GLU A 274 -2.60 20.83 -2.59
C GLU A 274 -2.95 19.41 -2.10
N LEU A 275 -3.15 19.29 -0.79
CA LEU A 275 -3.51 18.04 -0.12
C LEU A 275 -4.92 18.16 0.48
N ASP A 276 -5.67 17.06 0.48
CA ASP A 276 -6.97 17.00 1.14
C ASP A 276 -6.83 16.86 2.68
N ASP A 277 -7.95 16.95 3.41
CA ASP A 277 -7.99 16.80 4.87
C ASP A 277 -7.50 15.43 5.38
N ARG A 278 -7.40 14.44 4.49
CA ARG A 278 -6.90 13.09 4.78
C ARG A 278 -5.43 12.95 4.42
N GLY A 279 -4.82 13.99 3.84
CA GLY A 279 -3.43 14.03 3.44
C GLY A 279 -3.11 13.43 2.08
N ASN A 280 -4.12 13.07 1.27
CA ASN A 280 -3.91 12.64 -0.12
C ASN A 280 -3.69 13.86 -1.02
N VAL A 281 -3.12 13.69 -2.20
CA VAL A 281 -3.08 14.78 -3.18
C VAL A 281 -4.50 15.08 -3.65
N ALA A 282 -4.91 16.34 -3.49
CA ALA A 282 -6.24 16.78 -3.84
C ALA A 282 -6.45 16.72 -5.35
N ARG A 283 -7.70 16.42 -5.76
CA ARG A 283 -8.11 16.37 -7.16
C ARG A 283 -9.52 16.88 -7.36
N ASP A 284 -9.75 17.52 -8.49
CA ASP A 284 -11.08 17.98 -8.89
C ASP A 284 -11.90 16.85 -9.56
N GLU A 285 -13.04 17.19 -10.15
CA GLU A 285 -13.93 16.26 -10.87
C GLU A 285 -13.31 15.67 -12.15
N ASN A 286 -12.25 16.29 -12.67
CA ASN A 286 -11.50 15.89 -13.86
C ASN A 286 -10.15 15.23 -13.53
N TRP A 287 -9.95 14.78 -12.29
CA TRP A 287 -8.69 14.18 -11.81
C TRP A 287 -7.49 15.15 -11.80
N ALA A 288 -7.70 16.43 -12.10
CA ALA A 288 -6.66 17.44 -12.11
C ALA A 288 -6.33 17.85 -10.67
N THR A 289 -5.05 18.11 -10.43
CA THR A 289 -4.57 18.66 -9.14
C THR A 289 -4.72 20.19 -9.14
N SER A 290 -4.23 20.86 -8.09
CA SER A 290 -4.16 22.33 -8.05
C SER A 290 -3.16 22.94 -9.06
N VAL A 291 -2.38 22.11 -9.76
CA VAL A 291 -1.34 22.51 -10.69
C VAL A 291 -1.78 22.18 -12.11
N GLU A 292 -1.74 23.18 -13.00
CA GLU A 292 -2.16 23.02 -14.39
C GLU A 292 -1.36 21.92 -15.11
N GLY A 293 -2.02 21.15 -15.97
CA GLY A 293 -1.42 20.03 -16.69
C GLY A 293 -1.02 18.83 -15.82
N THR A 294 -1.31 18.86 -14.51
CA THR A 294 -0.92 17.81 -13.55
C THR A 294 -2.15 17.11 -12.96
N TYR A 295 -2.16 15.78 -13.03
CA TYR A 295 -3.27 14.92 -12.64
C TYR A 295 -2.85 13.90 -11.59
N VAL A 296 -3.79 13.34 -10.83
CA VAL A 296 -3.50 12.30 -9.83
C VAL A 296 -4.52 11.18 -9.82
N CYS A 297 -4.06 9.94 -9.66
CA CYS A 297 -4.93 8.77 -9.58
C CYS A 297 -4.41 7.68 -8.65
N GLY A 298 -5.29 6.73 -8.32
CA GLY A 298 -4.97 5.62 -7.43
C GLY A 298 -4.75 6.09 -5.99
N ASP A 299 -3.99 5.30 -5.24
CA ASP A 299 -3.84 5.48 -3.80
C ASP A 299 -3.24 6.85 -3.40
N MET A 300 -2.53 7.54 -4.30
CA MET A 300 -1.98 8.88 -4.04
C MET A 300 -3.05 9.96 -3.88
N GLY A 301 -4.17 9.84 -4.61
CA GLY A 301 -5.31 10.76 -4.54
C GLY A 301 -6.53 10.20 -3.79
N ARG A 302 -6.63 8.87 -3.66
CA ARG A 302 -7.75 8.18 -2.99
C ARG A 302 -7.45 7.80 -1.53
N GLY A 303 -6.17 7.56 -1.23
CA GLY A 303 -5.73 6.74 -0.11
C GLY A 303 -5.75 5.24 -0.45
N GLN A 304 -5.10 4.44 0.40
CA GLN A 304 -4.94 2.99 0.22
C GLN A 304 -6.25 2.28 -0.16
N SER A 305 -6.22 1.51 -1.25
CA SER A 305 -7.40 0.80 -1.75
C SER A 305 -7.05 -0.51 -2.46
N LEU A 306 -8.02 -1.09 -3.15
CA LEU A 306 -7.84 -2.31 -3.92
C LEU A 306 -7.20 -2.03 -5.28
N ILE A 307 -6.44 -2.99 -5.81
CA ILE A 307 -5.82 -2.91 -7.15
C ILE A 307 -6.85 -2.56 -8.24
N VAL A 308 -8.07 -3.09 -8.14
CA VAL A 308 -9.13 -2.81 -9.11
C VAL A 308 -9.56 -1.34 -9.11
N TRP A 309 -9.55 -0.67 -7.96
CA TRP A 309 -9.79 0.77 -7.87
C TRP A 309 -8.66 1.54 -8.51
N ALA A 310 -7.40 1.19 -8.19
CA ALA A 310 -6.24 1.82 -8.81
C ALA A 310 -6.27 1.72 -10.35
N ILE A 311 -6.61 0.54 -10.90
CA ILE A 311 -6.77 0.35 -12.36
C ILE A 311 -7.92 1.20 -12.92
N ALA A 312 -9.09 1.20 -12.25
CA ALA A 312 -10.25 1.96 -12.71
C ALA A 312 -9.98 3.47 -12.71
N GLU A 313 -9.39 3.99 -11.63
CA GLU A 313 -8.99 5.40 -11.51
C GLU A 313 -7.91 5.78 -12.52
N GLY A 314 -6.89 4.93 -12.72
CA GLY A 314 -5.86 5.18 -13.73
C GLY A 314 -6.43 5.31 -15.14
N ARG A 315 -7.41 4.46 -15.50
CA ARG A 315 -8.10 4.55 -16.80
C ARG A 315 -8.97 5.81 -16.93
N ALA A 316 -9.69 6.18 -15.87
CA ALA A 316 -10.54 7.38 -15.87
C ALA A 316 -9.69 8.66 -15.90
N CYS A 317 -8.57 8.69 -15.18
CA CYS A 317 -7.59 9.76 -15.22
C CYS A 317 -6.97 9.91 -16.61
N ALA A 318 -6.60 8.80 -17.26
CA ALA A 318 -6.14 8.84 -18.65
C ALA A 318 -7.15 9.45 -19.63
N ALA A 319 -8.45 9.18 -19.45
CA ALA A 319 -9.49 9.82 -20.27
C ALA A 319 -9.54 11.35 -20.05
N ALA A 320 -9.36 11.82 -18.82
CA ALA A 320 -9.31 13.25 -18.53
C ALA A 320 -8.05 13.93 -19.11
N VAL A 321 -6.89 13.27 -19.02
CA VAL A 321 -5.64 13.75 -19.63
C VAL A 321 -5.77 13.81 -21.16
N ASP A 322 -6.33 12.77 -21.78
CA ASP A 322 -6.59 12.74 -23.23
C ASP A 322 -7.53 13.87 -23.66
N ALA A 323 -8.63 14.08 -22.93
CA ALA A 323 -9.56 15.17 -23.18
C ALA A 323 -8.91 16.56 -23.05
N TYR A 324 -8.00 16.74 -22.09
CA TYR A 324 -7.25 17.98 -21.93
C TYR A 324 -6.34 18.26 -23.12
N LEU A 325 -5.59 17.25 -23.59
CA LEU A 325 -4.63 17.40 -24.68
C LEU A 325 -5.31 17.51 -26.06
N MET A 326 -6.42 16.80 -26.26
CA MET A 326 -7.08 16.67 -27.56
C MET A 326 -8.37 17.51 -27.69
N GLY A 327 -8.87 18.09 -26.59
CA GLY A 327 -10.14 18.80 -26.49
C GLY A 327 -11.39 17.91 -26.38
N SER A 328 -11.24 16.59 -26.60
CA SER A 328 -12.28 15.57 -26.42
C SER A 328 -11.63 14.19 -26.27
N THR A 329 -12.36 13.20 -25.76
CA THR A 329 -11.85 11.83 -25.58
C THR A 329 -12.87 10.77 -25.97
N ASP A 330 -12.38 9.68 -26.58
CA ASP A 330 -13.13 8.44 -26.79
C ASP A 330 -12.78 7.37 -25.74
N LEU A 331 -11.87 7.68 -24.80
CA LEU A 331 -11.47 6.75 -23.74
C LEU A 331 -12.58 6.59 -22.69
N PRO A 332 -12.83 5.37 -22.20
CA PRO A 332 -13.87 5.13 -21.21
C PRO A 332 -13.45 5.57 -19.80
N ALA A 333 -14.35 6.26 -19.10
CA ALA A 333 -14.24 6.56 -17.67
C ALA A 333 -15.35 5.84 -16.89
N VAL A 334 -14.99 4.78 -16.15
CA VAL A 334 -15.95 3.92 -15.43
C VAL A 334 -16.18 4.34 -13.97
N VAL A 335 -15.38 5.29 -13.48
CA VAL A 335 -15.46 5.85 -12.13
C VAL A 335 -15.19 7.35 -12.21
N THR A 336 -15.69 8.08 -11.22
CA THR A 336 -15.41 9.50 -10.98
C THR A 336 -14.46 9.66 -9.79
N PRO A 337 -13.81 10.82 -9.62
CA PRO A 337 -12.95 11.10 -8.45
C PRO A 337 -13.65 10.89 -7.09
N ALA A 338 -14.97 11.10 -7.04
CA ALA A 338 -15.82 10.92 -5.85
C ALA A 338 -16.39 9.50 -5.68
N SER A 339 -16.08 8.55 -6.57
CA SER A 339 -16.62 7.20 -6.52
C SER A 339 -16.08 6.43 -5.30
N VAL A 340 -16.98 6.01 -4.41
CA VAL A 340 -16.68 5.22 -3.21
C VAL A 340 -17.41 3.87 -3.23
N PRO A 341 -16.90 2.85 -2.51
CA PRO A 341 -17.67 1.62 -2.29
C PRO A 341 -19.01 1.93 -1.63
N LEU A 342 -20.03 1.12 -1.92
CA LEU A 342 -21.32 1.22 -1.23
C LEU A 342 -21.12 0.93 0.26
N ALA A 343 -21.47 1.90 1.09
CA ALA A 343 -21.40 1.86 2.54
C ALA A 343 -22.51 0.99 3.13
#